data_AF-A0A537IET3-F1
#
_entry.id   AF-A0A537IET3-F1
#
_cell.length_a   1.000
_cell.length_b   1.000
_cell.length_c   1.000
_cell.angle_alpha   90.00
_cell.angle_beta   90.00
_cell.angle_gamma   90.00
#
_symmetry.space_group_name_H-M   'P 1'
#
loop_
_entity.id
_entity.type
_entity.pdbx_description
1 polymer ?
#
loop_
_entity_poly.entity_id
_entity_poly.type
_entity_poly.pdbx_seq_one_letter_code
_entity_poly.pdbx_strand_id
1 'polypeptide(L)'
;MREKRIYCLWLLLALACCYCGYSQTPGSSDSLLNRPPADTLHHAQAAAAFVVRSIYIEGNKKTKQEFILREIPFKVGEAYILQELVKKFEIARKQLMNTTLFHEVVVALKSFEGYNVDVSVQVRERWYIFPVPYFKPVDRNLNQWVVEQKASLSRVNYGAKLLYNNVTGRNDKLRLWIIGGYTKQISFSYDRLYIDRKLRWGFNFSFAMGKNKEVNYNTINDKQAFLKEDSYLRNFLNI
;
A
#
# COMPACT_ATOMS: atom_id res chain seq x y z
N MET A 1 -45.86 -0.83 -10.15
CA MET A 1 -44.40 -0.73 -9.93
C MET A 1 -43.53 -1.50 -10.95
N ARG A 2 -44.08 -2.04 -12.05
CA ARG A 2 -43.32 -2.81 -13.05
C ARG A 2 -42.86 -1.95 -14.24
N GLU A 3 -43.58 -0.88 -14.57
CA GLU A 3 -43.28 -0.05 -15.73
C GLU A 3 -42.10 0.92 -15.51
N LYS A 4 -41.91 1.46 -14.30
CA LYS A 4 -40.78 2.36 -13.99
C LYS A 4 -39.39 1.69 -14.11
N ARG A 5 -39.34 0.35 -14.00
CA ARG A 5 -38.10 -0.44 -14.15
C ARG A 5 -37.67 -0.62 -15.61
N ILE A 6 -38.62 -0.56 -16.55
CA ILE A 6 -38.34 -0.70 -17.98
C ILE A 6 -37.70 0.58 -18.51
N TYR A 7 -38.20 1.76 -18.11
CA TYR A 7 -37.61 3.05 -18.51
C TYR A 7 -36.19 3.27 -17.96
N CYS A 8 -35.87 2.80 -16.74
CA CYS A 8 -34.50 2.85 -16.21
C CYS A 8 -33.53 1.94 -16.98
N LEU A 9 -34.01 0.82 -17.50
CA LEU A 9 -33.21 -0.11 -18.32
C LEU A 9 -32.93 0.46 -19.72
N TRP A 10 -33.89 1.16 -20.32
CA TRP A 10 -33.67 1.89 -21.58
C TRP A 10 -32.76 3.12 -21.40
N LEU A 11 -32.82 3.81 -20.25
CA LEU A 11 -31.93 4.95 -19.95
C LEU A 11 -30.47 4.51 -19.77
N LEU A 12 -30.22 3.32 -19.19
CA LEU A 12 -28.88 2.74 -19.05
C LEU A 12 -28.31 2.23 -20.38
N LEU A 13 -29.17 1.76 -21.29
CA LEU A 13 -28.74 1.32 -22.62
C LEU A 13 -28.41 2.51 -23.55
N ALA A 14 -29.11 3.63 -23.41
CA ALA A 14 -28.84 4.86 -24.17
C ALA A 14 -27.50 5.53 -23.75
N LEU A 15 -27.09 5.39 -22.48
CA LEU A 15 -25.81 5.91 -21.98
C LEU A 15 -24.58 5.09 -22.41
N ALA A 16 -24.78 3.86 -22.91
CA ALA A 16 -23.70 2.98 -23.38
C ALA A 16 -23.31 3.23 -24.85
N CYS A 17 -24.13 3.94 -25.64
CA CYS A 17 -23.87 4.18 -27.07
C CYS A 17 -23.18 5.53 -27.39
N CYS A 18 -22.85 6.35 -26.39
CA CYS A 18 -22.21 7.66 -26.60
C CYS A 18 -20.68 7.69 -26.44
N TYR A 19 -20.02 6.54 -26.29
CA TYR A 19 -18.55 6.44 -26.32
C TYR A 19 -18.03 5.94 -27.67
N CYS A 20 -18.48 6.53 -28.77
CA CYS A 20 -17.76 6.47 -30.05
C CYS A 20 -17.04 7.80 -30.24
N GLY A 21 -15.86 7.92 -29.63
CA GLY A 21 -14.95 9.02 -29.89
C GLY A 21 -14.49 8.95 -31.35
N TYR A 22 -14.75 10.03 -32.09
CA TYR A 22 -14.11 10.29 -33.38
C TYR A 22 -12.59 10.31 -33.21
N SER A 23 -11.88 9.50 -33.99
CA SER A 23 -10.46 9.72 -34.25
C SER A 23 -10.32 10.39 -35.62
N GLN A 24 -9.64 11.54 -35.67
CA GLN A 24 -9.27 12.19 -36.91
C GLN A 24 -8.04 11.48 -37.49
N THR A 25 -8.09 11.12 -38.77
CA THR A 25 -6.91 10.76 -39.55
C THR A 25 -6.24 12.05 -40.04
N PRO A 26 -4.92 12.25 -39.86
CA PRO A 26 -4.25 13.39 -40.46
C PRO A 26 -4.06 13.14 -41.96
N GLY A 27 -4.29 14.21 -42.72
CA GLY A 27 -4.40 14.20 -44.17
C GLY A 27 -3.11 13.84 -44.90
N SER A 28 -3.32 13.15 -46.01
CA SER A 28 -2.39 13.00 -47.13
C SER A 28 -2.08 14.35 -47.75
N SER A 29 -0.79 14.72 -47.75
CA SER A 29 -0.23 15.63 -48.75
C SER A 29 1.08 15.04 -49.24
N ASP A 30 1.04 14.59 -50.49
CA ASP A 30 2.22 14.22 -51.27
C ASP A 30 3.13 15.43 -51.42
N SER A 31 4.40 15.27 -51.04
CA SER A 31 5.49 16.04 -51.61
C SER A 31 6.67 15.10 -51.89
N LEU A 32 7.07 15.14 -53.16
CA LEU A 32 8.05 14.28 -53.80
C LEU A 32 9.48 14.58 -53.30
N LEU A 33 10.26 13.49 -53.25
CA LEU A 33 11.73 13.45 -53.36
C LEU A 33 12.56 14.12 -52.25
N ASN A 34 12.87 13.33 -51.23
CA ASN A 34 14.26 13.32 -50.72
C ASN A 34 14.62 11.92 -50.18
N ARG A 35 15.22 11.10 -51.05
CA ARG A 35 15.73 9.77 -50.72
C ARG A 35 17.17 9.93 -50.19
N PRO A 36 17.45 9.78 -48.88
CA PRO A 36 18.82 9.56 -48.46
C PRO A 36 19.29 8.19 -48.97
N PRO A 37 20.59 8.03 -49.30
CA PRO A 37 21.09 6.81 -49.92
C PRO A 37 20.88 5.61 -48.99
N ALA A 38 20.30 4.56 -49.57
CA ALA A 38 20.33 3.23 -49.01
C ALA A 38 21.79 2.79 -48.99
N ASP A 39 22.37 2.70 -47.80
CA ASP A 39 23.31 1.65 -47.39
C ASP A 39 23.92 2.00 -46.03
N THR A 40 23.23 1.58 -44.96
CA THR A 40 23.91 1.16 -43.74
C THR A 40 23.05 0.07 -43.10
N LEU A 41 23.11 -1.13 -43.67
CA LEU A 41 22.74 -2.36 -42.96
C LEU A 41 23.70 -2.54 -41.79
N HIS A 42 23.46 -1.82 -40.70
CA HIS A 42 23.89 -2.28 -39.39
C HIS A 42 23.21 -3.62 -39.18
N HIS A 43 23.97 -4.71 -39.34
CA HIS A 43 23.63 -5.98 -38.70
C HIS A 43 23.65 -5.69 -37.19
N ALA A 44 22.52 -5.22 -36.67
CA ALA A 44 22.25 -5.23 -35.24
C ALA A 44 22.26 -6.71 -34.87
N GLN A 45 23.44 -7.20 -34.47
CA GLN A 45 23.61 -8.55 -33.98
C GLN A 45 22.56 -8.76 -32.91
N ALA A 46 21.57 -9.61 -33.21
CA ALA A 46 20.45 -9.84 -32.32
C ALA A 46 21.03 -10.24 -30.96
N ALA A 47 20.90 -9.35 -29.98
CA ALA A 47 21.51 -9.56 -28.67
C ALA A 47 20.97 -10.88 -28.13
N ALA A 48 21.89 -11.79 -27.78
CA ALA A 48 21.49 -13.11 -27.34
C ALA A 48 20.59 -13.00 -26.10
N ALA A 49 19.43 -13.66 -26.16
CA ALA A 49 18.46 -13.64 -25.09
C ALA A 49 18.80 -14.72 -24.06
N PHE A 50 18.80 -14.33 -22.80
CA PHE A 50 18.99 -15.21 -21.66
C PHE A 50 17.63 -15.60 -21.08
N VAL A 51 17.41 -16.91 -20.89
CA VAL A 51 16.19 -17.46 -20.31
C VAL A 51 16.37 -17.61 -18.81
N VAL A 52 15.43 -17.08 -18.03
CA VAL A 52 15.42 -17.26 -16.56
C VAL A 52 14.99 -18.70 -16.26
N ARG A 53 15.92 -19.56 -15.87
CA ARG A 53 15.67 -20.97 -15.57
C ARG A 53 15.10 -21.19 -14.19
N SER A 54 15.62 -20.49 -13.18
CA SER A 54 15.19 -20.66 -11.79
C SER A 54 15.41 -19.39 -10.97
N ILE A 55 14.53 -19.18 -9.98
CA ILE A 55 14.63 -18.08 -9.02
C ILE A 55 14.71 -18.68 -7.63
N TYR A 56 15.83 -18.46 -6.95
CA TYR A 56 16.08 -18.93 -5.60
C TYR A 56 15.84 -17.80 -4.61
N ILE A 57 14.90 -17.99 -3.68
CA ILE A 57 14.56 -16.99 -2.66
C ILE A 57 15.08 -17.47 -1.30
N GLU A 58 15.86 -16.63 -0.63
CA GLU A 58 16.51 -16.94 0.63
C GLU A 58 16.31 -15.83 1.67
N GLY A 59 16.22 -16.20 2.95
CA GLY A 59 16.10 -15.26 4.07
C GLY A 59 14.68 -14.82 4.43
N ASN A 60 13.66 -15.26 3.68
CA ASN A 60 12.25 -15.07 4.04
C ASN A 60 11.81 -16.11 5.09
N LYS A 61 11.59 -15.70 6.34
CA LYS A 61 11.13 -16.58 7.42
C LYS A 61 9.60 -16.58 7.55
N LYS A 62 9.00 -15.39 7.55
CA LYS A 62 7.56 -15.19 7.69
C LYS A 62 6.87 -14.89 6.36
N THR A 63 7.52 -14.10 5.51
CA THR A 63 6.98 -13.70 4.21
C THR A 63 6.95 -14.89 3.27
N LYS A 64 5.80 -15.10 2.61
CA LYS A 64 5.65 -16.21 1.68
C LYS A 64 6.42 -15.96 0.39
N GLN A 65 7.07 -16.98 -0.15
CA GLN A 65 7.79 -16.90 -1.42
C GLN A 65 6.87 -16.44 -2.56
N GLU A 66 5.61 -16.91 -2.57
CA GLU A 66 4.57 -16.47 -3.52
C GLU A 66 4.39 -14.94 -3.54
N PHE A 67 4.48 -14.29 -2.38
CA PHE A 67 4.37 -12.84 -2.28
C PHE A 67 5.59 -12.18 -2.94
N ILE A 68 6.80 -12.65 -2.61
CA ILE A 68 8.06 -12.13 -3.18
C ILE A 68 8.06 -12.27 -4.71
N LEU A 69 7.71 -13.46 -5.23
CA LEU A 69 7.68 -13.73 -6.67
C LEU A 69 6.70 -12.82 -7.43
N ARG A 70 5.60 -12.40 -6.79
CA ARG A 70 4.63 -11.47 -7.39
C ARG A 70 5.19 -10.05 -7.53
N GLU A 71 6.06 -9.65 -6.62
CA GLU A 71 6.64 -8.30 -6.61
C GLU A 71 7.83 -8.14 -7.55
N ILE A 72 8.30 -9.22 -8.19
CA ILE A 72 9.47 -9.22 -9.09
C ILE A 72 8.99 -9.09 -10.56
N PRO A 73 9.66 -8.29 -11.41
CA PRO A 73 9.21 -7.96 -12.77
C PRO A 73 9.69 -8.96 -13.85
N PHE A 74 10.07 -10.17 -13.45
CA PHE A 74 10.48 -11.26 -14.33
C PHE A 74 10.06 -12.60 -13.72
N LYS A 75 9.84 -13.59 -14.59
CA LYS A 75 9.41 -14.93 -14.19
C LYS A 75 10.31 -15.99 -14.78
N VAL A 76 10.24 -17.17 -14.18
CA VAL A 76 10.85 -18.38 -14.72
C VAL A 76 10.27 -18.69 -16.09
N GLY A 77 11.12 -19.02 -17.05
CA GLY A 77 10.79 -19.33 -18.44
C GLY A 77 10.78 -18.12 -19.39
N GLU A 78 10.87 -16.90 -18.87
CA GLU A 78 10.93 -15.69 -19.71
C GLU A 78 12.36 -15.41 -20.18
N ALA A 79 12.47 -14.91 -21.41
CA ALA A 79 13.75 -14.58 -22.06
C ALA A 79 13.95 -13.06 -22.13
N TYR A 80 15.16 -12.62 -21.79
CA TYR A 80 15.53 -11.21 -21.75
C TYR A 80 16.93 -10.99 -22.31
N ILE A 81 17.17 -9.85 -22.97
CA ILE A 81 18.54 -9.42 -23.22
C ILE A 81 19.24 -9.10 -21.90
N LEU A 82 20.54 -9.37 -21.79
CA LEU A 82 21.27 -9.21 -20.52
C LEU A 82 21.10 -7.83 -19.87
N GLN A 83 21.15 -6.76 -20.69
CA GLN A 83 20.98 -5.39 -20.21
C GLN A 83 19.59 -5.14 -19.62
N GLU A 84 18.55 -5.75 -20.19
CA GLU A 84 17.19 -5.65 -19.67
C GLU A 84 17.04 -6.47 -18.38
N LEU A 85 17.61 -7.67 -18.33
CA LEU A 85 17.58 -8.52 -17.15
C LEU A 85 18.24 -7.84 -15.94
N VAL A 86 19.41 -7.20 -16.12
CA VAL A 86 20.09 -6.44 -15.07
C VAL A 86 19.25 -5.24 -14.61
N LYS A 87 18.61 -4.51 -15.55
CA LYS A 87 17.66 -3.44 -15.17
C LYS A 87 16.49 -3.98 -14.35
N LYS A 88 15.97 -5.14 -14.72
CA LYS A 88 14.89 -5.82 -14.01
C LYS A 88 15.31 -6.27 -12.61
N PHE A 89 16.57 -6.64 -12.38
CA PHE A 89 17.08 -6.92 -11.02
C PHE A 89 17.02 -5.69 -10.11
N GLU A 90 17.42 -4.52 -10.63
CA GLU A 90 17.31 -3.27 -9.87
C GLU A 90 15.85 -2.87 -9.61
N ILE A 91 14.96 -3.07 -10.58
CA ILE A 91 13.52 -2.82 -10.40
C ILE A 91 12.95 -3.77 -9.34
N ALA A 92 13.29 -5.06 -9.40
CA ALA A 92 12.89 -6.07 -8.42
C ALA A 92 13.32 -5.68 -7.00
N ARG A 93 14.59 -5.29 -6.84
CA ARG A 93 15.13 -4.83 -5.56
C ARG A 93 14.33 -3.63 -5.03
N LYS A 94 14.04 -2.64 -5.87
CA LYS A 94 13.24 -1.46 -5.49
C LYS A 94 11.81 -1.85 -5.11
N GLN A 95 11.14 -2.69 -5.90
CA GLN A 95 9.77 -3.14 -5.63
C GLN A 95 9.69 -3.88 -4.29
N LEU A 96 10.62 -4.81 -4.04
CA LEU A 96 10.70 -5.53 -2.77
C LEU A 96 11.00 -4.59 -1.59
N MET A 97 11.91 -3.63 -1.73
CA MET A 97 12.18 -2.63 -0.69
C MET A 97 10.95 -1.74 -0.39
N ASN A 98 10.18 -1.38 -1.42
CA ASN A 98 8.95 -0.59 -1.29
C ASN A 98 7.82 -1.33 -0.57
N THR A 99 7.88 -2.66 -0.46
CA THR A 99 6.92 -3.42 0.36
C THR A 99 7.00 -3.09 1.84
N THR A 100 8.12 -2.48 2.29
CA THR A 100 8.49 -2.20 3.68
C THR A 100 8.62 -3.44 4.57
N LEU A 101 8.67 -4.64 3.97
CA LEU A 101 8.84 -5.90 4.70
C LEU A 101 10.30 -6.26 4.97
N PHE A 102 11.22 -5.72 4.17
CA PHE A 102 12.63 -6.10 4.17
C PHE A 102 13.52 -4.91 4.56
N HIS A 103 14.49 -5.17 5.45
CA HIS A 103 15.54 -4.21 5.78
C HIS A 103 16.56 -4.13 4.65
N GLU A 104 16.80 -5.27 4.00
CA GLU A 104 17.79 -5.44 2.94
C GLU A 104 17.26 -6.43 1.90
N VAL A 105 17.55 -6.16 0.63
CA VAL A 105 17.21 -7.00 -0.52
C VAL A 105 18.38 -6.98 -1.50
N VAL A 106 18.83 -8.16 -1.90
CA VAL A 106 19.85 -8.38 -2.93
C VAL A 106 19.25 -9.26 -4.03
N VAL A 107 19.32 -8.80 -5.27
CA VAL A 107 18.89 -9.56 -6.45
C VAL A 107 20.09 -9.67 -7.37
N ALA A 108 20.54 -10.89 -7.63
CA ALA A 108 21.78 -11.14 -8.36
C ALA A 108 21.70 -12.41 -9.19
N LEU A 109 22.60 -12.52 -10.18
CA LEU A 109 22.80 -13.75 -10.93
C LEU A 109 23.52 -14.78 -10.03
N LYS A 110 22.97 -15.99 -9.95
CA LYS A 110 23.53 -17.10 -9.16
C LYS A 110 24.48 -17.96 -9.99
N SER A 111 24.02 -18.36 -11.16
CA SER A 111 24.75 -19.19 -12.11
C SER A 111 24.22 -19.00 -13.52
N PHE A 112 25.04 -19.33 -14.52
CA PHE A 112 24.65 -19.36 -15.92
C PHE A 112 25.10 -20.67 -16.56
N GLU A 113 24.28 -21.22 -17.44
CA GLU A 113 24.58 -22.40 -18.25
C GLU A 113 24.17 -22.13 -19.69
N GLY A 114 25.13 -21.70 -20.50
CA GLY A 114 24.85 -21.14 -21.83
C GLY A 114 23.97 -19.90 -21.72
N TYR A 115 22.77 -19.97 -22.30
CA TYR A 115 21.76 -18.90 -22.24
C TYR A 115 20.75 -19.07 -21.11
N ASN A 116 20.88 -20.10 -20.27
CA ASN A 116 20.03 -20.29 -19.10
C ASN A 116 20.64 -19.61 -17.88
N VAL A 117 19.85 -18.80 -17.17
CA VAL A 117 20.30 -18.03 -16.02
C VAL A 117 19.49 -18.41 -14.79
N ASP A 118 20.20 -18.66 -13.70
CA ASP A 118 19.61 -18.80 -12.38
C ASP A 118 19.78 -17.50 -11.60
N VAL A 119 18.71 -17.06 -10.96
CA VAL A 119 18.67 -15.79 -10.21
C VAL A 119 18.55 -16.09 -8.72
N SER A 120 19.30 -15.37 -7.90
CA SER A 120 19.18 -15.39 -6.44
C SER A 120 18.53 -14.08 -5.96
N VAL A 121 17.56 -14.23 -5.05
CA VAL A 121 16.85 -13.15 -4.37
C VAL A 121 17.04 -13.39 -2.87
N GLN A 122 17.96 -12.65 -2.27
CA GLN A 122 18.25 -12.73 -0.84
C GLN A 122 17.57 -11.57 -0.14
N VAL A 123 16.79 -11.85 0.91
CA VAL A 123 16.05 -10.85 1.66
C VAL A 123 16.33 -10.95 3.15
N ARG A 124 16.37 -9.80 3.82
CA ARG A 124 16.43 -9.72 5.28
C ARG A 124 15.15 -9.10 5.81
N GLU A 125 14.32 -9.92 6.44
CA GLU A 125 13.03 -9.47 6.97
C GLU A 125 13.19 -8.46 8.12
N ARG A 126 12.29 -7.47 8.16
CA ARG A 126 12.15 -6.55 9.28
C ARG A 126 11.40 -7.21 10.43
N TRP A 127 11.51 -6.60 11.60
CA TRP A 127 10.65 -6.91 12.72
C TRP A 127 9.18 -6.56 12.40
N TYR A 128 8.24 -7.38 12.86
CA TYR A 128 6.82 -7.30 12.48
C TYR A 128 5.89 -6.77 13.57
N ILE A 129 6.27 -6.86 14.85
CA ILE A 129 5.37 -6.58 15.99
C ILE A 129 5.92 -5.43 16.82
N PHE A 130 5.31 -4.26 16.74
CA PHE A 130 5.76 -3.09 17.48
C PHE A 130 4.75 -2.74 18.58
N PRO A 131 5.05 -3.06 19.85
CA PRO A 131 4.33 -2.50 20.98
C PRO A 131 4.80 -1.06 21.19
N VAL A 132 3.88 -0.10 21.10
CA VAL A 132 4.16 1.33 21.23
C VAL A 132 3.39 1.85 22.45
N PRO A 133 4.06 2.25 23.54
CA PRO A 133 3.39 2.94 24.63
C PRO A 133 2.80 4.25 24.12
N TYR A 134 1.62 4.60 24.62
CA TYR A 134 0.92 5.81 24.24
C TYR A 134 0.74 6.68 25.48
N PHE A 135 1.23 7.92 25.40
CA PHE A 135 1.04 8.94 26.42
C PHE A 135 0.87 10.28 25.72
N LYS A 136 -0.25 10.95 25.95
CA LYS A 136 -0.57 12.22 25.32
C LYS A 136 -1.41 13.08 26.27
N PRO A 137 -0.86 14.19 26.79
CA PRO A 137 -1.66 15.21 27.45
C PRO A 137 -2.75 15.75 26.52
N VAL A 138 -3.92 16.04 27.08
CA VAL A 138 -5.09 16.53 26.33
C VAL A 138 -4.95 18.02 26.01
N ASP A 139 -4.17 18.73 26.82
CA ASP A 139 -3.91 20.15 26.67
C ASP A 139 -3.09 20.46 25.40
N ARG A 140 -3.11 21.73 24.98
CA ARG A 140 -2.52 22.17 23.71
C ARG A 140 -1.01 21.92 23.62
N ASN A 141 -0.33 21.92 24.76
CA ASN A 141 1.10 21.72 24.88
C ASN A 141 1.42 20.99 26.19
N LEU A 142 2.51 20.21 26.20
CA LEU A 142 3.08 19.59 27.39
C LEU A 142 3.43 20.63 28.47
N ASN A 143 3.95 21.81 28.09
CA ASN A 143 4.24 22.88 29.07
C ASN A 143 2.99 23.34 29.81
N GLN A 144 1.86 23.46 29.10
CA GLN A 144 0.59 23.85 29.71
C GLN A 144 0.12 22.80 30.73
N TRP A 145 0.24 21.53 30.37
CA TRP A 145 -0.11 20.42 31.26
C TRP A 145 0.79 20.36 32.51
N VAL A 146 2.11 20.53 32.35
CA VAL A 146 3.06 20.46 33.47
C VAL A 146 2.93 21.67 34.40
N VAL A 147 2.90 22.89 33.85
CA VAL A 147 2.99 24.14 34.62
C VAL A 147 1.63 24.58 35.15
N GLU A 148 0.62 24.68 34.30
CA GLU A 148 -0.71 25.19 34.70
C GLU A 148 -1.55 24.10 35.37
N GLN A 149 -1.52 22.88 34.81
CA GLN A 149 -2.31 21.76 35.32
C GLN A 149 -1.56 20.87 36.32
N LYS A 150 -0.35 21.29 36.76
CA LYS A 150 0.49 20.60 37.74
C LYS A 150 0.70 19.11 37.44
N ALA A 151 0.88 18.79 36.15
CA ALA A 151 1.03 17.41 35.66
C ALA A 151 -0.15 16.48 36.05
N SER A 152 -1.37 17.02 36.10
CA SER A 152 -2.56 16.26 36.50
C SER A 152 -2.85 15.10 35.55
N LEU A 153 -2.78 13.87 36.08
CA LEU A 153 -3.08 12.63 35.34
C LEU A 153 -4.53 12.56 34.85
N SER A 154 -5.43 13.37 35.43
CA SER A 154 -6.83 13.40 35.00
C SER A 154 -7.03 13.99 33.61
N ARG A 155 -6.05 14.73 33.07
CA ARG A 155 -6.04 15.35 31.73
C ARG A 155 -5.07 14.68 30.76
N VAL A 156 -4.81 13.39 30.95
CA VAL A 156 -3.88 12.62 30.10
C VAL A 156 -4.57 11.43 29.47
N ASN A 157 -4.26 11.18 28.21
CA ASN A 157 -4.52 9.91 27.56
C ASN A 157 -3.29 9.02 27.68
N TYR A 158 -3.47 7.80 28.16
CA TYR A 158 -2.42 6.81 28.26
C TYR A 158 -2.89 5.47 27.71
N GLY A 159 -1.96 4.59 27.33
CA GLY A 159 -2.33 3.28 26.83
C GLY A 159 -1.22 2.62 26.03
N ALA A 160 -1.62 1.68 25.17
CA ALA A 160 -0.72 0.97 24.29
C ALA A 160 -1.31 0.83 22.89
N LYS A 161 -0.44 0.90 21.89
CA LYS A 161 -0.75 0.62 20.49
C LYS A 161 0.11 -0.55 20.05
N LEU A 162 -0.53 -1.61 19.58
CA LEU A 162 0.13 -2.73 18.95
C LEU A 162 0.01 -2.57 17.44
N LEU A 163 1.15 -2.57 16.76
CA LEU A 163 1.26 -2.59 15.31
C LEU A 163 1.84 -3.94 14.90
N TYR A 164 1.04 -4.80 14.29
CA TYR A 164 1.49 -6.09 13.79
C TYR A 164 1.42 -6.10 12.26
N ASN A 165 2.56 -5.93 11.61
CA ASN A 165 2.70 -5.99 10.17
C ASN A 165 2.94 -7.43 9.69
N ASN A 166 2.56 -7.72 8.44
CA ASN A 166 2.76 -9.01 7.79
C ASN A 166 2.20 -10.20 8.59
N VAL A 167 0.97 -10.11 9.08
CA VAL A 167 0.38 -11.11 9.99
C VAL A 167 0.39 -12.50 9.38
N THR A 168 -0.08 -12.64 8.14
CA THR A 168 -0.17 -13.92 7.40
C THR A 168 1.01 -14.19 6.46
N GLY A 169 2.01 -13.30 6.43
CA GLY A 169 3.15 -13.39 5.51
C GLY A 169 2.88 -12.83 4.11
N ARG A 170 1.84 -11.99 3.97
CA ARG A 170 1.39 -11.40 2.69
C ARG A 170 1.30 -9.87 2.72
N ASN A 171 2.01 -9.20 3.63
CA ASN A 171 1.95 -7.74 3.85
C ASN A 171 0.60 -7.20 4.35
N ASP A 172 -0.16 -8.02 5.05
CA ASP A 172 -1.37 -7.66 5.77
C ASP A 172 -1.04 -7.02 7.13
N LYS A 173 -1.88 -6.10 7.61
CA LYS A 173 -1.58 -5.28 8.81
C LYS A 173 -2.69 -5.40 9.83
N LEU A 174 -2.34 -5.67 11.08
CA LEU A 174 -3.23 -5.61 12.22
C LEU A 174 -2.79 -4.49 13.15
N ARG A 175 -3.74 -3.68 13.59
CA ARG A 175 -3.53 -2.64 14.60
C ARG A 175 -4.53 -2.81 15.73
N LEU A 176 -4.04 -2.71 16.95
CA LEU A 176 -4.86 -2.71 18.16
C LEU A 176 -4.44 -1.54 19.03
N TRP A 177 -5.37 -0.64 19.34
CA TRP A 177 -5.13 0.49 20.23
C TRP A 177 -6.02 0.34 21.45
N ILE A 178 -5.42 0.41 22.62
CA ILE A 178 -6.10 0.40 23.90
C ILE A 178 -5.66 1.68 24.61
N ILE A 179 -6.56 2.66 24.65
CA ILE A 179 -6.32 4.00 25.18
C ILE A 179 -7.30 4.23 26.34
N GLY A 180 -6.78 4.72 27.45
CA GLY A 180 -7.52 5.12 28.63
C GLY A 180 -7.07 6.50 29.14
N GLY A 181 -7.56 6.84 30.33
CA GLY A 181 -7.38 8.15 30.93
C GLY A 181 -8.51 9.09 30.57
N TYR A 182 -8.18 10.23 29.98
CA TYR A 182 -9.13 11.28 29.65
C TYR A 182 -10.18 10.87 28.62
N THR A 183 -9.73 10.24 27.53
CA THR A 183 -10.54 9.59 26.50
C THR A 183 -10.31 8.09 26.62
N LYS A 184 -11.39 7.31 26.62
CA LYS A 184 -11.32 5.85 26.58
C LYS A 184 -11.60 5.39 25.16
N GLN A 185 -10.69 4.65 24.55
CA GLN A 185 -10.86 4.12 23.21
C GLN A 185 -10.23 2.73 23.11
N ILE A 186 -11.00 1.80 22.56
CA ILE A 186 -10.49 0.52 22.07
C ILE A 186 -10.74 0.50 20.58
N SER A 187 -9.69 0.30 19.79
CA SER A 187 -9.84 0.15 18.34
C SER A 187 -9.01 -0.99 17.82
N PHE A 188 -9.59 -1.74 16.91
CA PHE A 188 -8.99 -2.83 16.17
C PHE A 188 -9.12 -2.54 14.68
N SER A 189 -8.10 -2.81 13.90
CA SER A 189 -8.21 -2.76 12.45
C SER A 189 -7.31 -3.80 11.80
N TYR A 190 -7.82 -4.43 10.75
CA TYR A 190 -7.11 -5.35 9.89
C TYR A 190 -7.15 -4.82 8.46
N ASP A 191 -6.00 -4.50 7.89
CA ASP A 191 -5.89 -4.06 6.50
C ASP A 191 -5.36 -5.16 5.60
N ARG A 192 -5.84 -5.16 4.35
CA ARG A 192 -5.39 -6.05 3.28
C ARG A 192 -5.53 -7.52 3.64
N LEU A 193 -6.69 -7.91 4.16
CA LEU A 193 -7.05 -9.32 4.28
C LEU A 193 -7.32 -9.89 2.89
N TYR A 194 -6.32 -10.51 2.27
CA TYR A 194 -6.43 -11.07 0.93
C TYR A 194 -7.36 -12.29 0.89
N ILE A 195 -8.23 -12.31 -0.11
CA ILE A 195 -9.22 -13.39 -0.31
C ILE A 195 -8.81 -14.26 -1.48
N ASP A 196 -8.20 -13.65 -2.50
CA ASP A 196 -7.81 -14.33 -3.71
C ASP A 196 -6.36 -14.82 -3.64
N ARG A 197 -6.08 -15.96 -4.31
CA ARG A 197 -4.71 -16.50 -4.40
C ARG A 197 -3.76 -15.57 -5.15
N LYS A 198 -4.28 -14.73 -6.06
CA LYS A 198 -3.48 -13.73 -6.81
C LYS A 198 -3.23 -12.45 -6.01
N LEU A 199 -3.78 -12.36 -4.78
CA LEU A 199 -3.59 -11.25 -3.85
C LEU A 199 -3.99 -9.88 -4.45
N ARG A 200 -4.96 -9.86 -5.36
CA ARG A 200 -5.49 -8.65 -6.01
C ARG A 200 -6.64 -8.03 -5.21
N TRP A 201 -7.38 -8.85 -4.48
CA TRP A 201 -8.58 -8.46 -3.74
C TRP A 201 -8.35 -8.70 -2.26
N GLY A 202 -8.54 -7.65 -1.48
CA GLY A 202 -8.51 -7.75 -0.03
C GLY A 202 -9.53 -6.84 0.62
N PHE A 203 -9.96 -7.21 1.81
CA PHE A 203 -10.83 -6.40 2.64
C PHE A 203 -10.03 -5.65 3.70
N ASN A 204 -10.57 -4.52 4.11
CA ASN A 204 -10.16 -3.83 5.31
C ASN A 204 -11.32 -3.92 6.29
N PHE A 205 -11.03 -4.37 7.51
CA PHE A 205 -11.98 -4.44 8.59
C PHE A 205 -11.50 -3.51 9.70
N SER A 206 -12.38 -2.65 10.22
CA SER A 206 -12.04 -1.77 11.32
C SER A 206 -13.17 -1.74 12.32
N PHE A 207 -12.81 -1.60 13.58
CA PHE A 207 -13.75 -1.53 14.68
C PHE A 207 -13.19 -0.57 15.70
N ALA A 208 -13.97 0.43 16.10
CA ALA A 208 -13.56 1.36 17.15
C ALA A 208 -14.73 1.67 18.05
N MET A 209 -14.52 1.51 19.35
CA MET A 209 -15.45 1.94 20.38
C MET A 209 -14.74 2.88 21.34
N GLY A 210 -15.45 3.87 21.85
CA GLY A 210 -14.85 4.78 22.82
C GLY A 210 -15.83 5.75 23.44
N LYS A 211 -15.31 6.45 24.45
CA LYS A 211 -16.00 7.46 25.22
C LYS A 211 -15.09 8.67 25.40
N ASN A 212 -15.64 9.87 25.18
CA ASN A 212 -14.92 11.12 25.39
C ASN A 212 -15.56 11.94 26.52
N LYS A 213 -14.73 12.61 27.34
CA LYS A 213 -15.15 13.42 28.48
C LYS A 213 -15.50 14.87 28.14
N GLU A 214 -14.99 15.39 27.03
CA GLU A 214 -15.33 16.74 26.55
C GLU A 214 -15.87 16.68 25.13
N VAL A 215 -16.93 17.45 24.90
CA VAL A 215 -17.43 17.82 23.58
C VAL A 215 -17.40 19.33 23.51
N ASN A 216 -16.78 19.89 22.48
CA ASN A 216 -16.88 21.32 22.21
C ASN A 216 -18.32 21.61 21.81
N TYR A 217 -19.04 22.38 22.62
CA TYR A 217 -20.44 22.71 22.37
C TYR A 217 -20.64 24.11 21.81
N ASN A 218 -19.67 25.03 22.01
CA ASN A 218 -19.76 26.39 21.52
C ASN A 218 -18.37 27.05 21.42
N THR A 219 -18.24 28.15 20.69
CA THR A 219 -17.05 29.03 20.73
C THR A 219 -17.50 30.41 21.19
N ILE A 220 -16.96 30.88 22.31
CA ILE A 220 -17.30 32.18 22.91
C ILE A 220 -16.01 33.00 22.98
N ASN A 221 -16.02 34.21 22.40
CA ASN A 221 -14.87 35.12 22.36
C ASN A 221 -13.57 34.43 21.87
N ASP A 222 -13.66 33.75 20.73
CA ASP A 222 -12.56 33.01 20.08
C ASP A 222 -11.89 31.93 20.95
N LYS A 223 -12.57 31.53 22.04
CA LYS A 223 -12.19 30.39 22.88
C LYS A 223 -13.24 29.31 22.79
N GLN A 224 -12.80 28.08 22.56
CA GLN A 224 -13.66 26.91 22.54
C GLN A 224 -14.22 26.67 23.95
N ALA A 225 -15.54 26.64 24.08
CA ALA A 225 -16.25 26.31 25.30
C ALA A 225 -16.55 24.79 25.29
N PHE A 226 -15.94 24.09 26.23
CA PHE A 226 -16.10 22.64 26.36
C PHE A 226 -17.12 22.33 27.45
N LEU A 227 -18.05 21.41 27.13
CA LEU A 227 -18.91 20.84 28.15
C LEU A 227 -18.10 19.74 28.82
N LYS A 228 -17.89 19.86 30.13
CA LYS A 228 -17.14 18.90 30.94
C LYS A 228 -18.06 18.38 32.03
N GLU A 229 -18.36 17.08 31.97
CA GLU A 229 -19.09 16.37 33.01
C GLU A 229 -18.18 15.31 33.64
N ASP A 230 -18.53 14.87 34.86
CA ASP A 230 -17.91 13.68 35.48
C ASP A 230 -18.31 12.39 34.72
N SER A 231 -19.39 12.46 33.95
CA SER A 231 -19.91 11.40 33.08
C SER A 231 -19.35 11.51 31.64
N TYR A 232 -19.37 10.40 30.88
CA TYR A 232 -18.91 10.43 29.48
C TYR A 232 -20.01 10.97 28.57
N LEU A 233 -19.77 12.15 27.99
CA LEU A 233 -20.74 12.89 27.19
C LEU A 233 -20.97 12.30 25.79
N ARG A 234 -19.99 11.61 25.21
CA ARG A 234 -20.11 11.02 23.88
C ARG A 234 -19.56 9.61 23.83
N ASN A 235 -20.42 8.67 23.46
CA ASN A 235 -20.04 7.33 23.04
C ASN A 235 -19.96 7.28 21.51
N PHE A 236 -18.98 6.57 20.97
CA PHE A 236 -18.92 6.28 19.55
C PHE A 236 -18.66 4.79 19.33
N LEU A 237 -19.27 4.28 18.26
CA LEU A 237 -19.07 2.95 17.72
C LEU A 237 -18.93 3.11 16.21
N ASN A 238 -17.76 2.76 15.68
CA ASN A 238 -17.48 2.74 14.25
C ASN A 238 -17.15 1.30 13.84
N ILE A 239 -17.76 0.83 12.76
CA ILE A 239 -17.59 -0.49 12.16
C ILE A 239 -17.30 -0.28 10.67
#